data_AF-A0A2K0T0Z6-F1
#
_entry.id   AF-A0A2K0T0Z6-F1
#
_cell.length_a   1.000
_cell.length_b   1.000
_cell.length_c   1.000
_cell.angle_alpha   90.00
_cell.angle_beta   90.00
_cell.angle_gamma   90.00
#
_symmetry.space_group_name_H-M   'P 1'
#
loop_
_entity.id
_entity.type
_entity.pdbx_description
1 polymer ?
#
loop_
_entity_poly.entity_id
_entity_poly.type
_entity_poly.pdbx_seq_one_letter_code
_entity_poly.pdbx_strand_id
1 'polypeptide(L)'
;MVTLARFVWSLKELQVSPLMDVVPDYMPVPDHKATLTDKMGDFLVSPHDLKYSMATDDRTLRHVTQRALIIHMAYLYGASDLMDWLPALLRSAGFNKPARERMIKWGEEDPARVRKVIYHSSQILGICRDFPFNTPYESFYAFYAGAVLWCAATLLASPLRDSICSGKDEKSDSELNRVILLLDRPPVNDAANWTAGILKWVRDGGRHIQLGMYGVPMLGSPESRVQVVQETVRVLQNMRVWDISRAFASTLRRLVRAVEVTHR
;
A
#
# COMPACT_ATOMS: atom_id res chain seq x y z
N MET A 1 14.07 14.81 -2.72
CA MET A 1 13.15 13.68 -2.47
C MET A 1 13.84 12.51 -1.79
N VAL A 2 14.89 11.93 -2.38
CA VAL A 2 15.67 10.85 -1.73
C VAL A 2 16.15 11.23 -0.32
N THR A 3 16.62 12.47 -0.13
CA THR A 3 17.06 12.98 1.18
C THR A 3 15.93 12.99 2.22
N LEU A 4 14.71 13.43 1.86
CA LEU A 4 13.57 13.45 2.77
C LEU A 4 13.11 12.03 3.12
N ALA A 5 13.05 11.13 2.14
CA ALA A 5 12.77 9.71 2.39
C ALA A 5 13.83 9.07 3.31
N ARG A 6 15.10 9.44 3.13
CA ARG A 6 16.19 8.99 4.00
C ARG A 6 16.05 9.56 5.42
N PHE A 7 15.56 10.79 5.58
CA PHE A 7 15.26 11.33 6.91
C PHE A 7 14.11 10.58 7.59
N VAL A 8 13.04 10.20 6.86
CA VAL A 8 11.98 9.34 7.41
C VAL A 8 12.57 8.02 7.90
N TRP A 9 13.47 7.42 7.13
CA TRP A 9 14.19 6.20 7.54
C TRP A 9 15.08 6.44 8.76
N SER A 10 15.88 7.51 8.78
CA SER A 10 16.75 7.84 9.92
C SER A 10 15.96 8.10 11.21
N LEU A 11 14.80 8.76 11.13
CA LEU A 11 13.91 8.94 12.27
C LEU A 11 13.36 7.60 12.76
N LYS A 12 13.02 6.69 11.85
CA LYS A 12 12.60 5.34 12.21
C LYS A 12 13.72 4.57 12.93
N GLU A 13 14.93 4.57 12.38
CA GLU A 13 16.08 3.89 13.00
C GLU A 13 16.42 4.48 14.38
N LEU A 14 16.30 5.81 14.52
CA LEU A 14 16.46 6.46 15.81
C LEU A 14 15.45 5.93 16.82
N GLN A 15 14.17 5.79 16.45
CA GLN A 15 13.11 5.29 17.35
C GLN A 15 13.36 3.87 17.90
N VAL A 16 14.09 3.03 17.16
CA VAL A 16 14.40 1.65 17.55
C VAL A 16 15.79 1.55 18.22
N SER A 17 16.55 2.65 18.24
CA SER A 17 17.89 2.69 18.81
C SER A 17 17.85 2.71 20.35
N PRO A 18 18.80 2.05 21.04
CA PRO A 18 19.01 2.20 22.49
C PRO A 18 19.25 3.66 22.92
N LEU A 19 19.61 4.54 21.98
CA LEU A 19 19.72 5.97 22.25
C LEU A 19 18.39 6.60 22.67
N MET A 20 17.24 6.02 22.32
CA MET A 20 15.94 6.53 22.77
C MET A 20 15.72 6.35 24.27
N ASP A 21 16.43 5.43 24.94
CA ASP A 21 16.35 5.25 26.40
C ASP A 21 16.90 6.47 27.17
N VAL A 22 17.68 7.32 26.50
CA VAL A 22 18.23 8.57 27.06
C VAL A 22 17.63 9.83 26.43
N VAL A 23 16.78 9.68 25.41
CA VAL A 23 16.06 10.81 24.79
C VAL A 23 14.90 11.20 25.71
N PRO A 24 14.73 12.48 26.03
CA PRO A 24 13.63 12.90 26.90
C PRO A 24 12.26 12.56 26.31
N ASP A 25 11.36 12.05 27.15
CA ASP A 25 9.98 11.64 26.77
C ASP A 25 9.16 12.74 26.08
N TYR A 26 9.54 14.01 26.25
CA TYR A 26 8.87 15.15 25.62
C TYR A 26 9.25 15.38 24.16
N MET A 27 10.23 14.67 23.59
CA MET A 27 10.60 14.84 22.18
C MET A 27 9.61 14.10 21.27
N PRO A 28 8.79 14.79 20.46
CA PRO A 28 7.69 14.18 19.73
C PRO A 28 8.18 13.58 18.39
N VAL A 29 9.13 12.63 18.46
CA VAL A 29 9.71 11.96 17.28
C VAL A 29 8.63 11.33 16.37
N PRO A 30 7.57 10.68 16.90
CA PRO A 30 6.47 10.19 16.07
C PRO A 30 5.76 11.31 15.28
N ASP A 31 5.49 12.45 15.91
CA ASP A 31 4.80 13.57 15.27
C ASP A 31 5.67 14.25 14.22
N HIS A 32 6.99 14.35 14.47
CA HIS A 32 7.95 14.84 13.49
C HIS A 32 8.01 13.93 12.25
N LYS A 33 7.99 12.60 12.45
CA LYS A 33 7.95 11.62 11.35
C LYS A 33 6.65 11.75 10.55
N ALA A 34 5.51 11.87 11.22
CA ALA A 34 4.21 12.09 10.57
C ALA A 34 4.20 13.39 9.77
N THR A 35 4.63 14.50 10.37
CA THR A 35 4.73 15.82 9.74
C THR A 35 5.63 15.79 8.50
N LEU A 36 6.81 15.17 8.60
CA LEU A 36 7.74 15.05 7.48
C LEU A 36 7.13 14.24 6.33
N THR A 37 6.46 13.13 6.65
CA THR A 37 5.83 12.27 5.65
C THR A 37 4.67 12.99 4.97
N ASP A 38 3.87 13.76 5.71
CA ASP A 38 2.79 14.57 5.14
C ASP A 38 3.33 15.71 4.27
N LYS A 39 4.42 16.37 4.68
CA LYS A 39 5.12 17.38 3.87
C LYS A 39 5.75 16.81 2.61
N MET A 40 6.16 15.54 2.59
CA MET A 40 6.56 14.88 1.35
C MET A 40 5.37 14.72 0.38
N GLY A 41 4.15 14.58 0.92
CA GLY A 41 2.90 14.56 0.17
C GLY A 41 2.67 15.83 -0.67
N ASP A 42 3.12 17.00 -0.20
CA ASP A 42 3.02 18.27 -0.94
C ASP A 42 3.78 18.24 -2.29
N PHE A 43 4.74 17.31 -2.46
CA PHE A 43 5.50 17.12 -3.70
C PHE A 43 4.99 15.96 -4.56
N LEU A 44 3.92 15.28 -4.13
CA LEU A 44 3.32 14.20 -4.86
C LEU A 44 2.56 14.76 -6.07
N VAL A 45 2.94 14.30 -7.26
CA VAL A 45 2.24 14.58 -8.52
C VAL A 45 1.96 13.23 -9.14
N SER A 46 0.70 12.98 -9.52
CA SER A 46 0.31 11.73 -10.15
C SER A 46 0.93 11.63 -11.55
N PRO A 47 1.64 10.54 -11.89
CA PRO A 47 2.11 10.32 -13.25
C PRO A 47 0.96 10.23 -14.28
N HIS A 48 -0.23 9.82 -13.85
CA HIS A 48 -1.42 9.75 -14.71
C HIS A 48 -1.88 11.12 -15.19
N ASP A 49 -1.69 12.19 -14.40
CA ASP A 49 -2.04 13.56 -14.79
C ASP A 49 -1.15 14.06 -15.94
N LEU A 50 0.10 13.60 -15.98
CA LEU A 50 1.07 13.98 -17.01
C LEU A 50 0.96 13.11 -18.27
N LYS A 51 0.49 11.86 -18.15
CA LYS A 51 0.39 10.90 -19.26
C LYS A 51 -0.40 11.43 -20.46
N TYR A 52 -1.43 12.23 -20.19
CA TYR A 52 -2.32 12.78 -21.22
C TYR A 52 -1.96 14.21 -21.63
N SER A 53 -0.92 14.79 -21.04
CA SER A 53 -0.45 16.13 -21.39
C SER A 53 0.44 16.07 -22.63
N MET A 54 0.01 16.70 -23.72
CA MET A 54 0.73 16.73 -25.01
C MET A 54 2.10 17.41 -24.96
N ALA A 55 2.44 18.11 -23.87
CA ALA A 55 3.69 18.83 -23.71
C ALA A 55 4.77 18.09 -22.89
N THR A 56 4.48 16.86 -22.42
CA THR A 56 5.38 16.17 -21.47
C THR A 56 6.41 15.30 -22.18
N ASP A 57 7.69 15.60 -21.99
CA ASP A 57 8.82 14.75 -22.38
C ASP A 57 8.90 13.47 -21.51
N ASP A 58 9.33 12.36 -22.12
CA ASP A 58 9.53 11.05 -21.48
C ASP A 58 10.44 11.12 -20.25
N ARG A 59 11.45 12.00 -20.29
CA ARG A 59 12.34 12.22 -19.14
C ARG A 59 11.59 12.81 -17.95
N THR A 60 10.72 13.78 -18.20
CA THR A 60 9.89 14.41 -17.15
C THR A 60 8.93 13.40 -16.55
N LEU A 61 8.27 12.59 -17.40
CA LEU A 61 7.38 11.53 -16.93
C LEU A 61 8.11 10.50 -16.06
N ARG A 62 9.33 10.10 -16.45
CA ARG A 62 10.19 9.20 -15.67
C ARG A 62 10.54 9.80 -14.31
N HIS A 63 10.96 11.06 -14.26
CA HIS A 63 11.31 11.72 -13.00
C HIS A 63 10.12 11.84 -12.05
N VAL A 64 8.93 12.19 -12.57
CA VAL A 64 7.70 12.28 -11.78
C VAL A 64 7.28 10.91 -11.27
N THR A 65 7.35 9.88 -12.11
CA THR A 65 7.08 8.48 -11.73
C THR A 65 8.00 8.00 -10.61
N GLN A 66 9.31 8.20 -10.75
CA GLN A 66 10.27 7.84 -9.72
C GLN A 66 10.01 8.59 -8.41
N ARG A 67 9.71 9.90 -8.48
CA ARG A 67 9.36 10.70 -7.30
C ARG A 67 8.11 10.17 -6.60
N ALA A 68 7.04 9.88 -7.35
CA ALA A 68 5.80 9.36 -6.81
C ALA A 68 6.01 8.01 -6.11
N LEU A 69 6.76 7.09 -6.73
CA LEU A 69 7.12 5.80 -6.13
C LEU A 69 7.91 5.98 -4.81
N ILE A 70 8.89 6.89 -4.78
CA ILE A 70 9.67 7.17 -3.56
C ILE A 70 8.76 7.73 -2.45
N ILE A 71 7.87 8.67 -2.78
CA ILE A 71 6.96 9.28 -1.80
C ILE A 71 5.99 8.22 -1.24
N HIS A 72 5.35 7.43 -2.11
CA HIS A 72 4.46 6.36 -1.65
C HIS A 72 5.18 5.34 -0.79
N MET A 73 6.38 4.90 -1.17
CA MET A 73 7.17 4.00 -0.35
C MET A 73 7.58 4.63 0.99
N ALA A 74 7.84 5.93 1.03
CA ALA A 74 8.13 6.62 2.29
C ALA A 74 6.93 6.57 3.25
N TYR A 75 5.68 6.62 2.75
CA TYR A 75 4.51 6.37 3.60
C TYR A 75 4.47 4.95 4.17
N LEU A 76 4.89 3.94 3.41
CA LEU A 76 4.98 2.55 3.91
C LEU A 76 6.06 2.44 5.01
N TYR A 77 7.24 3.03 4.78
CA TYR A 77 8.31 3.06 5.79
C TYR A 77 7.99 3.91 7.02
N GLY A 78 7.21 4.97 6.85
CA GLY A 78 6.74 5.83 7.94
C GLY A 78 5.62 5.22 8.78
N ALA A 79 5.00 4.12 8.33
CA ALA A 79 3.83 3.50 8.96
C ALA A 79 4.17 2.63 10.18
N SER A 80 4.75 3.25 11.21
CA SER A 80 5.16 2.58 12.47
C SER A 80 6.12 1.40 12.20
N ASP A 81 5.90 0.25 12.84
CA ASP A 81 6.73 -0.95 12.76
C ASP A 81 6.36 -1.91 11.62
N LEU A 82 5.50 -1.50 10.67
CA LEU A 82 5.04 -2.29 9.52
C LEU A 82 6.20 -3.06 8.84
N MET A 83 7.26 -2.33 8.51
CA MET A 83 8.39 -2.87 7.76
C MET A 83 9.32 -3.75 8.61
N ASP A 84 9.11 -3.83 9.93
CA ASP A 84 9.95 -4.60 10.86
C ASP A 84 9.41 -6.01 11.07
N TRP A 85 8.09 -6.18 11.19
CA TRP A 85 7.46 -7.50 11.28
C TRP A 85 7.16 -8.13 9.91
N LEU A 86 6.99 -7.33 8.85
CA LEU A 86 6.65 -7.84 7.52
C LEU A 86 7.63 -8.90 6.99
N PRO A 87 8.97 -8.72 7.05
CA PRO A 87 9.89 -9.73 6.54
C PRO A 87 9.75 -11.10 7.23
N ALA A 88 9.43 -11.12 8.53
CA ALA A 88 9.22 -12.36 9.28
C ALA A 88 7.96 -13.11 8.81
N LEU A 89 6.87 -12.39 8.49
CA LEU A 89 5.69 -12.97 7.86
C LEU A 89 6.02 -13.52 6.47
N LEU A 90 6.71 -12.76 5.63
CA LEU A 90 7.01 -13.19 4.25
C LEU A 90 7.90 -14.44 4.21
N ARG A 91 8.94 -14.51 5.05
CA ARG A 91 9.85 -15.68 5.12
C ARG A 91 9.13 -16.96 5.56
N SER A 92 8.14 -16.82 6.43
CA SER A 92 7.35 -17.93 6.98
C SER A 92 6.07 -18.22 6.18
N ALA A 93 5.90 -17.64 5.00
CA ALA A 93 4.69 -17.74 4.20
C ALA A 93 3.39 -17.38 4.98
N GLY A 94 3.50 -16.46 5.94
CA GLY A 94 2.39 -16.01 6.78
C GLY A 94 2.20 -16.78 8.09
N PHE A 95 3.00 -17.81 8.37
CA PHE A 95 2.84 -18.69 9.54
C PHE A 95 3.58 -18.23 10.81
N ASN A 96 4.38 -17.17 10.76
CA ASN A 96 5.06 -16.64 11.94
C ASN A 96 4.05 -15.99 12.90
N LYS A 97 3.67 -16.72 13.96
CA LYS A 97 2.67 -16.29 14.96
C LYS A 97 3.02 -14.94 15.61
N PRO A 98 4.24 -14.71 16.15
CA PRO A 98 4.58 -13.41 16.73
C PRO A 98 4.46 -12.24 15.74
N ALA A 99 4.83 -12.43 14.48
CA ALA A 99 4.71 -11.39 13.47
C ALA A 99 3.24 -11.15 13.08
N ARG A 100 2.39 -12.18 13.12
CA ARG A 100 0.95 -12.07 12.89
C ARG A 100 0.25 -11.33 14.02
N GLU A 101 0.62 -11.61 15.27
CA GLU A 101 0.11 -10.89 16.44
C GLU A 101 0.48 -9.40 16.38
N ARG A 102 1.73 -9.08 16.01
CA ARG A 102 2.16 -7.70 15.77
C ARG A 102 1.39 -7.03 14.65
N MET A 103 1.14 -7.71 13.53
CA MET A 103 0.32 -7.19 12.43
C MET A 103 -1.11 -6.86 12.88
N ILE A 104 -1.74 -7.74 13.66
CA ILE A 104 -3.09 -7.52 14.19
C ILE A 104 -3.10 -6.31 15.12
N LYS A 105 -2.20 -6.27 16.11
CA LYS A 105 -2.07 -5.15 17.03
C LYS A 105 -1.81 -3.82 16.30
N TRP A 106 -0.89 -3.83 15.33
CA TRP A 106 -0.60 -2.67 14.47
C TRP A 106 -1.85 -2.18 13.72
N GLY A 107 -2.74 -3.08 13.31
CA GLY A 107 -4.01 -2.74 12.67
C GLY A 107 -5.07 -2.17 13.62
N GLU A 108 -5.09 -2.62 14.88
CA GLU A 108 -6.03 -2.16 15.91
C GLU A 108 -5.66 -0.78 16.47
N GLU A 109 -4.37 -0.48 16.55
CA GLU A 109 -3.86 0.79 17.09
C GLU A 109 -4.31 2.02 16.29
N ASP A 110 -4.29 1.94 14.95
CA ASP A 110 -4.62 3.08 14.08
C ASP A 110 -5.24 2.60 12.75
N PRO A 111 -6.58 2.55 12.68
CA PRO A 111 -7.33 2.25 11.47
C PRO A 111 -7.01 3.14 10.27
N ALA A 112 -6.80 4.43 10.50
CA ALA A 112 -6.53 5.39 9.43
C ALA A 112 -5.15 5.14 8.81
N ARG A 113 -4.16 4.75 9.63
CA ARG A 113 -2.84 4.30 9.16
C ARG A 113 -2.96 3.08 8.25
N VAL A 114 -3.78 2.09 8.59
CA VAL A 114 -4.00 0.91 7.72
C VAL A 114 -4.56 1.33 6.37
N ARG A 115 -5.63 2.14 6.36
CA ARG A 115 -6.23 2.65 5.11
C ARG A 115 -5.25 3.47 4.27
N LYS A 116 -4.43 4.31 4.92
CA LYS A 116 -3.37 5.11 4.26
C LYS A 116 -2.35 4.20 3.58
N VAL A 117 -1.92 3.14 4.26
CA VAL A 117 -1.00 2.14 3.70
C VAL A 117 -1.62 1.38 2.53
N ILE A 118 -2.90 1.03 2.59
CA ILE A 118 -3.64 0.37 1.50
C ILE A 118 -3.69 1.27 0.27
N TYR A 119 -4.03 2.55 0.45
CA TYR A 119 -4.03 3.54 -0.62
C TYR A 119 -2.65 3.63 -1.30
N HIS A 120 -1.59 3.88 -0.52
CA HIS A 120 -0.25 4.06 -1.10
C HIS A 120 0.31 2.78 -1.73
N SER A 121 0.00 1.60 -1.18
CA SER A 121 0.38 0.33 -1.79
C SER A 121 -0.33 0.12 -3.13
N SER A 122 -1.62 0.47 -3.21
CA SER A 122 -2.40 0.40 -4.45
C SER A 122 -1.85 1.36 -5.51
N GLN A 123 -1.48 2.59 -5.12
CA GLN A 123 -0.82 3.56 -5.99
C GLN A 123 0.51 3.06 -6.55
N ILE A 124 1.36 2.45 -5.72
CA ILE A 124 2.64 1.88 -6.18
C ILE A 124 2.42 0.80 -7.25
N LEU A 125 1.48 -0.12 -7.01
CA LEU A 125 1.17 -1.18 -7.98
C LEU A 125 0.60 -0.59 -9.28
N GLY A 126 -0.31 0.39 -9.20
CA GLY A 126 -0.86 1.08 -10.36
C GLY A 126 0.21 1.80 -11.18
N ILE A 127 1.12 2.52 -10.52
CA ILE A 127 2.23 3.21 -11.17
C ILE A 127 3.19 2.23 -11.84
N CYS A 128 3.61 1.17 -11.13
CA CYS A 128 4.50 0.15 -11.68
C CYS A 128 3.88 -0.62 -12.86
N ARG A 129 2.55 -0.78 -12.89
CA ARG A 129 1.82 -1.37 -14.02
C ARG A 129 1.77 -0.43 -15.22
N ASP A 130 1.40 0.84 -15.00
CA ASP A 130 1.06 1.77 -16.08
C ASP A 130 2.29 2.49 -16.66
N PHE A 131 3.40 2.55 -15.89
CA PHE A 131 4.65 3.23 -16.24
C PHE A 131 5.89 2.35 -15.98
N PRO A 132 6.04 1.20 -16.66
CA PRO A 132 7.16 0.28 -16.44
C PRO A 132 8.46 0.81 -17.07
N PHE A 133 9.20 1.62 -16.33
CA PHE A 133 10.50 2.12 -16.76
C PHE A 133 11.63 1.10 -16.60
N ASN A 134 11.34 -0.05 -15.97
CA ASN A 134 12.21 -1.20 -15.77
C ASN A 134 13.50 -0.87 -15.00
N THR A 135 13.41 0.08 -14.07
CA THR A 135 14.52 0.31 -13.14
C THR A 135 14.58 -0.80 -12.09
N PRO A 136 15.78 -1.18 -11.59
CA PRO A 136 15.91 -2.26 -10.60
C PRO A 136 15.05 -2.05 -9.34
N TYR A 137 14.82 -0.80 -8.95
CA TYR A 137 14.02 -0.45 -7.77
C TYR A 137 12.51 -0.65 -7.96
N GLU A 138 11.99 -0.64 -9.19
CA GLU A 138 10.56 -0.86 -9.44
C GLU A 138 10.11 -2.24 -8.96
N SER A 139 10.90 -3.28 -9.19
CA SER A 139 10.60 -4.63 -8.72
C SER A 139 10.54 -4.69 -7.20
N PHE A 140 11.41 -3.93 -6.52
CA PHE A 140 11.39 -3.81 -5.06
C PHE A 140 10.11 -3.10 -4.59
N TYR A 141 9.75 -1.97 -5.20
CA TYR A 141 8.54 -1.23 -4.85
C TYR A 141 7.28 -2.05 -5.04
N ALA A 142 7.12 -2.70 -6.20
CA ALA A 142 5.98 -3.57 -6.49
C ALA A 142 5.89 -4.75 -5.51
N PHE A 143 7.01 -5.40 -5.20
CA PHE A 143 7.04 -6.51 -4.24
C PHE A 143 6.57 -6.09 -2.85
N TYR A 144 7.13 -5.02 -2.28
CA TYR A 144 6.75 -4.55 -0.95
C TYR A 144 5.32 -4.01 -0.90
N ALA A 145 4.89 -3.26 -1.92
CA ALA A 145 3.52 -2.79 -2.00
C ALA A 145 2.52 -3.95 -2.03
N GLY A 146 2.75 -4.98 -2.85
CA GLY A 146 1.89 -6.15 -2.89
C GLY A 146 1.90 -6.97 -1.60
N ALA A 147 3.06 -7.16 -0.98
CA ALA A 147 3.20 -7.83 0.30
C ALA A 147 2.45 -7.10 1.44
N VAL A 148 2.62 -5.78 1.50
CA VAL A 148 1.93 -4.92 2.47
C VAL A 148 0.42 -4.94 2.22
N LEU A 149 -0.01 -4.85 0.97
CA LEU A 149 -1.43 -4.88 0.63
C LEU A 149 -2.07 -6.24 0.95
N TRP A 150 -1.35 -7.35 0.75
CA TRP A 150 -1.79 -8.69 1.18
C TRP A 150 -2.04 -8.75 2.69
N CYS A 151 -1.15 -8.19 3.51
CA CYS A 151 -1.34 -8.07 4.95
C CYS A 151 -2.50 -7.14 5.30
N ALA A 152 -2.50 -5.92 4.77
CA ALA A 152 -3.46 -4.88 5.12
C ALA A 152 -4.90 -5.21 4.66
N ALA A 153 -5.06 -5.92 3.54
CA ALA A 153 -6.36 -6.44 3.11
C ALA A 153 -6.97 -7.42 4.12
N THR A 154 -6.14 -8.18 4.86
CA THR A 154 -6.64 -9.05 5.94
C THR A 154 -7.27 -8.23 7.06
N LEU A 155 -6.67 -7.08 7.36
CA LEU A 155 -7.07 -6.20 8.45
C LEU A 155 -8.38 -5.47 8.15
N LEU A 156 -8.66 -5.18 6.87
CA LEU A 156 -9.92 -4.57 6.43
C LEU A 156 -11.14 -5.42 6.82
N ALA A 157 -11.08 -6.73 6.57
CA ALA A 157 -12.14 -7.65 6.92
C ALA A 157 -12.24 -7.87 8.45
N SER A 158 -11.09 -7.96 9.12
CA SER A 158 -10.98 -8.04 10.58
C SER A 158 -9.53 -7.74 10.99
N PRO A 159 -9.26 -6.83 11.94
CA PRO A 159 -10.15 -6.37 13.00
C PRO A 159 -10.87 -5.05 12.72
N LEU A 160 -10.53 -4.34 11.65
CA LEU A 160 -11.06 -3.00 11.38
C LEU A 160 -12.58 -3.01 11.25
N ARG A 161 -13.13 -4.12 10.70
CA ARG A 161 -14.54 -4.26 10.34
C ARG A 161 -15.04 -3.01 9.65
N ASP A 162 -14.18 -2.40 8.82
CA ASP A 162 -14.62 -1.35 7.92
C ASP A 162 -15.73 -2.02 7.12
N SER A 163 -16.97 -1.57 7.30
CA SER A 163 -18.19 -2.12 6.70
C SER A 163 -18.21 -1.85 5.20
N ILE A 164 -17.08 -2.13 4.54
CA ILE A 164 -16.94 -2.27 3.11
C ILE A 164 -17.90 -3.38 2.74
N CYS A 165 -18.78 -3.13 1.78
CA CYS A 165 -19.74 -4.12 1.33
C CYS A 165 -18.98 -5.38 0.89
N SER A 166 -18.88 -6.37 1.77
CA SER A 166 -18.51 -7.72 1.39
C SER A 166 -19.73 -8.25 0.65
N GLY A 167 -19.57 -8.84 -0.52
CA GLY A 167 -20.67 -9.26 -1.39
C GLY A 167 -21.62 -10.33 -0.81
N LYS A 168 -21.67 -10.51 0.52
CA LYS A 168 -22.48 -11.49 1.25
C LYS A 168 -23.65 -10.87 2.04
N ASP A 169 -23.86 -9.55 1.97
CA ASP A 169 -25.11 -8.95 2.46
C ASP A 169 -26.25 -9.21 1.47
N GLU A 170 -26.64 -10.49 1.38
CA GLU A 170 -27.89 -10.91 0.76
C GLU A 170 -29.04 -10.44 1.68
N LYS A 171 -29.96 -9.64 1.12
CA LYS A 171 -31.23 -9.14 1.72
C LYS A 171 -31.23 -7.74 2.33
N SER A 172 -30.61 -6.78 1.67
CA SER A 172 -31.01 -5.38 1.82
C SER A 172 -31.11 -4.75 0.43
N ASP A 173 -32.21 -4.07 0.14
CA ASP A 173 -32.53 -3.31 -1.09
C ASP A 173 -31.51 -2.18 -1.44
N SER A 174 -30.28 -2.25 -0.91
CA SER A 174 -29.19 -1.27 -1.01
C SER A 174 -28.15 -1.56 -2.09
N GLU A 175 -28.34 -2.55 -2.98
CA GLU A 175 -27.40 -2.78 -4.09
C GLU A 175 -27.34 -1.61 -5.09
N LEU A 176 -28.38 -0.77 -5.13
CA LEU A 176 -28.51 0.35 -6.07
C LEU A 176 -27.67 1.59 -5.72
N ASN A 177 -27.06 1.68 -4.53
CA ASN A 177 -26.33 2.89 -4.07
C ASN A 177 -24.87 2.64 -3.64
N ARG A 178 -24.25 1.52 -4.04
CA ARG A 178 -22.84 1.24 -3.69
C ARG A 178 -21.88 2.12 -4.50
N VAL A 179 -21.10 2.96 -3.82
CA VAL A 179 -20.06 3.76 -4.48
C VAL A 179 -18.81 2.91 -4.65
N ILE A 180 -18.40 2.66 -5.89
CA ILE A 180 -17.16 1.93 -6.19
C ILE A 180 -16.01 2.93 -6.20
N LEU A 181 -14.99 2.69 -5.36
CA LEU A 181 -13.79 3.50 -5.29
C LEU A 181 -12.57 2.66 -5.66
N LEU A 182 -12.02 2.91 -6.85
CA LEU A 182 -10.79 2.26 -7.33
C LEU A 182 -9.57 3.07 -6.87
N LEU A 183 -8.69 2.44 -6.09
CA LEU A 183 -7.59 3.12 -5.41
C LEU A 183 -6.38 3.42 -6.28
N ASP A 184 -6.27 2.84 -7.47
CA ASP A 184 -5.08 2.90 -8.34
C ASP A 184 -5.38 3.38 -9.76
N ARG A 185 -6.62 3.84 -10.01
CA ARG A 185 -7.09 4.26 -11.34
C ARG A 185 -7.83 5.59 -11.24
N PRO A 186 -7.12 6.74 -11.30
CA PRO A 186 -7.77 8.03 -11.30
C PRO A 186 -8.62 8.22 -12.58
N PRO A 187 -9.82 8.81 -12.48
CA PRO A 187 -10.61 9.18 -13.65
C PRO A 187 -9.96 10.38 -14.37
N VAL A 188 -9.96 10.35 -15.71
CA VAL A 188 -9.22 11.30 -16.57
C VAL A 188 -9.60 12.77 -16.31
N ASN A 189 -10.86 13.05 -15.99
CA ASN A 189 -11.39 14.41 -15.83
C ASN A 189 -11.88 14.71 -14.40
N ASP A 190 -11.60 13.84 -13.43
CA ASP A 190 -12.16 13.97 -12.08
C ASP A 190 -11.18 13.55 -10.97
N ALA A 191 -9.88 13.67 -11.25
CA ALA A 191 -8.82 13.24 -10.35
C ALA A 191 -8.88 13.95 -8.98
N ALA A 192 -9.31 15.21 -8.93
CA ALA A 192 -9.43 15.99 -7.69
C ALA A 192 -10.52 15.43 -6.76
N ASN A 193 -11.74 15.19 -7.27
CA ASN A 193 -12.81 14.62 -6.46
C ASN A 193 -12.53 13.17 -6.10
N TRP A 194 -11.93 12.40 -7.01
CA TRP A 194 -11.47 11.04 -6.73
C TRP A 194 -10.46 11.02 -5.57
N THR A 195 -9.45 11.90 -5.61
CA THR A 195 -8.45 12.03 -4.54
C THR A 195 -9.11 12.45 -3.22
N ALA A 196 -10.03 13.41 -3.26
CA ALA A 196 -10.77 13.84 -2.07
C ALA A 196 -11.61 12.70 -1.47
N GLY A 197 -12.24 11.88 -2.31
CA GLY A 197 -12.98 10.68 -1.91
C GLY A 197 -12.10 9.63 -1.23
N ILE A 198 -10.91 9.37 -1.78
CA ILE A 198 -9.92 8.49 -1.15
C ILE A 198 -9.46 9.04 0.18
N LEU A 199 -9.08 10.32 0.26
CA LEU A 199 -8.61 10.93 1.51
C LEU A 199 -9.70 10.95 2.58
N LYS A 200 -10.96 11.16 2.18
CA LYS A 200 -12.11 11.02 3.08
C LYS A 200 -12.22 9.59 3.60
N TRP A 201 -12.15 8.60 2.72
CA TRP A 201 -12.15 7.18 3.12
C TRP A 201 -10.97 6.84 4.05
N VAL A 202 -9.76 7.32 3.75
CA VAL A 202 -8.57 7.06 4.59
C VAL A 202 -8.79 7.58 6.01
N ARG A 203 -9.35 8.79 6.17
CA ARG A 203 -9.63 9.35 7.50
C ARG A 203 -10.80 8.63 8.17
N ASP A 204 -11.95 8.60 7.51
CA ASP A 204 -13.24 8.33 8.15
C ASP A 204 -13.70 6.87 8.00
N GLY A 205 -13.03 6.09 7.15
CA GLY A 205 -13.51 4.78 6.69
C GLY A 205 -14.68 4.93 5.72
N GLY A 206 -15.46 3.86 5.54
CA GLY A 206 -16.65 3.91 4.69
C GLY A 206 -17.54 2.68 4.82
N ARG A 207 -18.82 2.88 5.19
CA ARG A 207 -19.81 1.81 5.37
C ARG A 207 -20.56 1.40 4.08
N HIS A 208 -20.43 2.18 3.01
CA HIS A 208 -21.15 1.97 1.74
C HIS A 208 -20.23 2.10 0.51
N ILE A 209 -18.92 2.02 0.75
CA ILE A 209 -17.91 2.12 -0.31
C ILE A 209 -17.45 0.70 -0.63
N GLN A 210 -17.52 0.31 -1.90
CA GLN A 210 -16.82 -0.86 -2.40
C GLN A 210 -15.42 -0.42 -2.84
N LEU A 211 -14.40 -0.84 -2.11
CA LEU A 211 -13.00 -0.55 -2.46
C LEU A 211 -12.46 -1.60 -3.40
N GLY A 212 -11.80 -1.15 -4.45
CA GLY A 212 -11.10 -2.01 -5.37
C GLY A 212 -9.81 -1.40 -5.87
N MET A 213 -9.08 -2.19 -6.63
CA MET A 213 -8.00 -1.75 -7.50
C MET A 213 -8.03 -2.61 -8.77
N TYR A 214 -7.23 -2.28 -9.77
CA TYR A 214 -7.13 -3.11 -10.95
C TYR A 214 -6.78 -4.57 -10.59
N GLY A 215 -7.52 -5.52 -11.17
CA GLY A 215 -7.35 -6.95 -10.87
C GLY A 215 -7.91 -7.41 -9.52
N VAL A 216 -8.34 -6.50 -8.63
CA VAL A 216 -8.90 -6.80 -7.30
C VAL A 216 -10.16 -5.96 -7.09
N PRO A 217 -11.34 -6.42 -7.54
CA PRO A 217 -12.57 -5.62 -7.53
C PRO A 217 -13.13 -5.32 -6.13
N MET A 218 -12.79 -6.13 -5.13
CA MET A 218 -13.28 -5.99 -3.75
C MET A 218 -12.17 -6.31 -2.75
N LEU A 219 -11.45 -5.28 -2.29
CA LEU A 219 -10.31 -5.42 -1.38
C LEU A 219 -10.70 -5.97 0.01
N GLY A 220 -11.93 -5.71 0.47
CA GLY A 220 -12.43 -6.23 1.75
C GLY A 220 -12.87 -7.70 1.71
N SER A 221 -12.88 -8.34 0.54
CA SER A 221 -13.30 -9.75 0.41
C SER A 221 -12.21 -10.72 0.91
N PRO A 222 -12.56 -11.91 1.42
CA PRO A 222 -11.58 -12.94 1.78
C PRO A 222 -10.65 -13.35 0.63
N GLU A 223 -11.17 -13.33 -0.59
CA GLU A 223 -10.51 -13.70 -1.83
C GLU A 223 -9.49 -12.64 -2.29
N SER A 224 -9.66 -11.39 -1.84
CA SER A 224 -8.83 -10.26 -2.24
C SER A 224 -7.34 -10.50 -2.00
N ARG A 225 -7.00 -11.25 -0.94
CA ARG A 225 -5.61 -11.58 -0.60
C ARG A 225 -4.91 -12.33 -1.72
N VAL A 226 -5.60 -13.31 -2.30
CA VAL A 226 -5.07 -14.09 -3.42
C VAL A 226 -5.01 -13.21 -4.67
N GLN A 227 -6.06 -12.42 -4.92
CA GLN A 227 -6.12 -11.51 -6.08
C GLN A 227 -5.00 -10.45 -6.05
N VAL A 228 -4.72 -9.84 -4.88
CA VAL A 228 -3.63 -8.88 -4.68
C VAL A 228 -2.28 -9.48 -5.02
N VAL A 229 -2.03 -10.72 -4.55
CA VAL A 229 -0.77 -11.40 -4.84
C VAL A 229 -0.68 -11.74 -6.33
N GLN A 230 -1.77 -12.23 -6.94
CA GLN A 230 -1.81 -12.52 -8.37
C GLN A 230 -1.54 -11.28 -9.22
N GLU A 231 -2.15 -10.15 -8.87
CA GLU A 231 -1.92 -8.87 -9.55
C GLU A 231 -0.47 -8.41 -9.36
N THR A 232 0.07 -8.48 -8.14
CA THR A 232 1.47 -8.11 -7.89
C THR A 232 2.43 -8.97 -8.70
N VAL A 233 2.18 -10.29 -8.75
CA VAL A 233 2.96 -11.22 -9.56
C VAL A 233 2.88 -10.87 -11.04
N ARG A 234 1.70 -10.51 -11.55
CA ARG A 234 1.51 -10.04 -12.94
C ARG A 234 2.35 -8.79 -13.21
N VAL A 235 2.30 -7.79 -12.32
CA VAL A 235 3.12 -6.57 -12.46
C VAL A 235 4.61 -6.92 -12.48
N LEU A 236 5.09 -7.75 -11.56
CA LEU A 236 6.50 -8.18 -11.50
C LEU A 236 6.93 -8.95 -12.76
N GLN A 237 6.09 -9.84 -13.29
CA GLN A 237 6.40 -10.63 -14.49
C GLN A 237 6.49 -9.79 -15.76
N ASN A 238 5.84 -8.63 -15.79
CA ASN A 238 5.89 -7.71 -16.91
C ASN A 238 7.14 -6.81 -16.89
N MET A 239 7.95 -6.86 -15.82
CA MET A 239 9.20 -6.09 -15.72
C MET A 239 10.37 -6.80 -16.40
N ARG A 240 11.24 -6.03 -17.06
CA ARG A 240 12.42 -6.51 -17.80
C ARG A 240 13.64 -6.82 -16.91
N VAL A 241 13.54 -6.61 -15.59
CA VAL A 241 14.60 -6.95 -14.62
C VAL A 241 14.36 -8.37 -14.09
N TRP A 242 14.56 -9.35 -14.95
CA TRP A 242 13.99 -10.69 -14.83
C TRP A 242 14.42 -11.47 -13.58
N ASP A 243 15.66 -11.36 -13.11
CA ASP A 243 16.12 -12.24 -12.01
C ASP A 243 15.54 -11.82 -10.66
N ILE A 244 15.57 -10.52 -10.36
CA ILE A 244 15.04 -9.96 -9.11
C ILE A 244 13.51 -10.06 -9.09
N SER A 245 12.85 -9.66 -10.19
CA SER A 245 11.39 -9.75 -10.31
C SER A 245 10.88 -11.19 -10.21
N ARG A 246 11.58 -12.18 -10.80
CA ARG A 246 11.25 -13.61 -10.65
C ARG A 246 11.41 -14.10 -9.22
N ALA A 247 12.48 -13.70 -8.52
CA ALA A 247 12.69 -14.07 -7.12
C ALA A 247 11.57 -13.53 -6.20
N PHE A 248 11.18 -12.26 -6.39
CA PHE A 248 10.06 -11.65 -5.68
C PHE A 248 8.72 -12.33 -6.02
N ALA A 249 8.43 -12.55 -7.30
CA ALA A 249 7.21 -13.25 -7.71
C ALA A 249 7.14 -14.68 -7.14
N SER A 250 8.26 -15.40 -7.09
CA SER A 250 8.34 -16.73 -6.48
C SER A 250 7.99 -16.69 -4.98
N THR A 251 8.54 -15.71 -4.25
CA THR A 251 8.25 -15.51 -2.83
C THR A 251 6.76 -15.25 -2.60
N LEU A 252 6.15 -14.39 -3.41
CA LEU A 252 4.71 -14.09 -3.29
C LEU A 252 3.83 -15.31 -3.63
N ARG A 253 4.17 -16.10 -4.65
CA ARG A 253 3.43 -17.33 -4.98
C ARG A 253 3.46 -18.35 -3.83
N ARG A 254 4.54 -18.42 -3.06
CA ARG A 254 4.61 -19.29 -1.87
C ARG A 254 3.58 -18.87 -0.80
N LEU A 255 3.30 -17.57 -0.66
CA LEU A 255 2.25 -17.08 0.24
C LEU A 255 0.86 -17.58 -0.16
N VAL A 256 0.52 -17.51 -1.46
CA VAL A 256 -0.79 -17.97 -1.95
C VAL A 256 -0.99 -19.45 -1.71
N ARG A 257 0.02 -20.27 -2.06
CA ARG A 257 -0.05 -21.73 -1.85
C ARG A 257 -0.23 -22.08 -0.36
N ALA A 258 0.42 -21.34 0.53
CA ALA A 258 0.27 -21.52 1.98
C ALA A 258 -1.15 -21.19 2.46
N VAL A 259 -1.73 -20.10 1.96
CA VAL A 259 -3.10 -19.67 2.29
C VAL A 259 -4.13 -20.68 1.77
N GLU A 260 -3.98 -21.19 0.55
CA GLU A 260 -4.89 -22.18 -0.04
C GLU A 260 -4.90 -23.52 0.74
N VAL A 261 -3.77 -23.92 1.31
CA VAL A 261 -3.65 -25.14 2.13
C VAL A 261 -4.34 -24.98 3.50
N THR A 262 -4.47 -23.78 4.03
CA THR A 262 -5.09 -23.54 5.35
C THR A 262 -6.63 -23.41 5.31
N HIS A 263 -7.22 -23.26 4.11
CA HIS A 263 -8.67 -23.18 3.91
C HIS A 263 -9.29 -24.46 3.33
N ARG A 264 -8.51 -25.54 3.23
CA ARG A 264 -8.99 -26.91 2.94
C ARG A 264 -9.04 -27.71 4.22
#